data_AF-A0A167DKN1-F1
#
_entry.id   AF-A0A167DKN1-F1
#
_cell.length_a   1.000
_cell.length_b   1.000
_cell.length_c   1.000
_cell.angle_alpha   90.00
_cell.angle_beta   90.00
_cell.angle_gamma   90.00
#
_symmetry.space_group_name_H-M   'P 1'
#
loop_
_entity.id
_entity.type
_entity.pdbx_description
1 polymer ?
#
loop_
_entity_poly.entity_id
_entity_poly.type
_entity_poly.pdbx_seq_one_letter_code
_entity_poly.pdbx_strand_id
1 'polypeptide(L)'
;MASLLAPVLASAQTESRPACPTLARASFTSAVENREPTDDISQAPVDTAELFFYTEVHDGSDQTLYHHWSLNGEPFVDVTLEIGSDFWRTWSSKTLTGLGMKAGDTWAVSVTGAQGCELGQWQVSLTTSGKATAVPETRNTPAAATERKRSPAQNNTGNPGHDDTAPVDLSANFMAIEELLNLGDTRGARSAIKRARALTGNAQQLAELDQMDKDNQAFAELNQLIRQRDIPAARQKLQELMVSVPAESPVYPALQGRHKLLDQLNEMNRGSAALQAASAP
;
A
#
# COMPACT_ATOMS: atom_id res chain seq x y z
N MET A 1 -35.10 -46.68 39.87
CA MET A 1 -35.24 -45.26 39.47
C MET A 1 -34.22 -45.01 38.37
N ALA A 2 -34.68 -44.83 37.13
CA ALA A 2 -33.81 -44.58 35.99
C ALA A 2 -33.90 -43.09 35.63
N SER A 3 -32.82 -42.34 35.87
CA SER A 3 -32.72 -40.94 35.45
C SER A 3 -32.33 -40.89 33.97
N LEU A 4 -33.21 -40.34 33.15
CA LEU A 4 -32.94 -39.98 31.77
C LEU A 4 -32.19 -38.64 31.73
N LEU A 5 -30.94 -38.69 31.28
CA LEU A 5 -30.16 -37.52 30.86
C LEU A 5 -30.65 -37.12 29.45
N ALA A 6 -31.25 -35.94 29.32
CA ALA A 6 -31.56 -35.34 28.03
C ALA A 6 -30.36 -34.51 27.55
N PRO A 7 -29.87 -34.68 26.31
CA PRO A 7 -28.85 -33.81 25.75
C PRO A 7 -29.47 -32.47 25.34
N VAL A 8 -28.85 -31.38 25.79
CA VAL A 8 -29.13 -30.02 25.32
C VAL A 8 -28.49 -29.89 23.93
N LEU A 9 -29.33 -29.77 22.89
CA LEU A 9 -28.90 -29.38 21.55
C LEU A 9 -28.53 -27.89 21.58
N ALA A 10 -27.24 -27.59 21.50
CA ALA A 10 -26.77 -26.23 21.22
C ALA A 10 -27.09 -25.89 19.76
N SER A 11 -28.03 -24.98 19.53
CA SER A 11 -28.28 -24.40 18.21
C SER A 11 -27.08 -23.52 17.84
N ALA A 12 -26.25 -23.99 16.91
CA ALA A 12 -25.27 -23.13 16.24
C ALA A 12 -26.04 -22.08 15.43
N GLN A 13 -25.96 -20.82 15.86
CA GLN A 13 -26.46 -19.69 15.10
C GLN A 13 -25.54 -19.54 13.89
N THR A 14 -26.06 -19.82 12.70
CA THR A 14 -25.39 -19.49 11.44
C THR A 14 -25.48 -17.97 11.29
N GLU A 15 -24.48 -17.24 11.80
CA GLU A 15 -24.33 -15.82 11.45
C GLU A 15 -24.18 -15.73 9.94
N SER A 16 -25.20 -15.19 9.27
CA SER A 16 -25.17 -14.92 7.84
C SER A 16 -24.04 -13.92 7.57
N ARG A 17 -22.99 -14.38 6.88
CA ARG A 17 -21.88 -13.54 6.44
C ARG A 17 -22.47 -12.35 5.65
N PRO A 18 -22.08 -11.10 5.93
CA PRO A 18 -22.55 -9.96 5.17
C PRO A 18 -22.22 -10.17 3.69
N ALA A 19 -23.18 -9.85 2.82
CA ALA A 19 -22.98 -9.92 1.38
C ALA A 19 -21.89 -8.92 0.98
N CYS A 20 -21.05 -9.31 0.02
CA CYS A 20 -20.03 -8.42 -0.51
C CYS A 20 -20.68 -7.21 -1.18
N PRO A 21 -20.06 -6.01 -1.08
CA PRO A 21 -20.54 -4.86 -1.83
C PRO A 21 -20.40 -5.12 -3.33
N THR A 22 -21.32 -4.58 -4.12
CA THR A 22 -21.30 -4.67 -5.57
C THR A 22 -20.38 -3.59 -6.12
N LEU A 23 -19.34 -3.94 -6.87
CA LEU A 23 -18.49 -2.95 -7.53
C LEU A 23 -19.17 -2.44 -8.80
N ALA A 24 -19.51 -1.16 -8.83
CA ALA A 24 -20.21 -0.51 -9.95
C ALA A 24 -19.23 0.05 -10.98
N ARG A 25 -18.20 0.76 -10.52
CA ARG A 25 -17.13 1.34 -11.35
C ARG A 25 -15.81 1.26 -10.62
N ALA A 26 -14.74 1.05 -11.37
CA ALA A 26 -13.39 1.23 -10.86
C ALA A 26 -12.43 1.51 -12.02
N SER A 27 -11.51 2.45 -11.82
CA SER A 27 -10.53 2.83 -12.83
C SER A 27 -9.31 3.51 -12.20
N PHE A 28 -8.18 3.40 -12.90
CA PHE A 28 -7.10 4.35 -12.68
C PHE A 28 -7.47 5.68 -13.33
N THR A 29 -7.07 6.78 -12.69
CA THR A 29 -7.32 8.13 -13.20
C THR A 29 -6.17 9.06 -12.83
N SER A 30 -6.00 10.13 -13.61
CA SER A 30 -5.03 11.19 -13.36
C SER A 30 -5.48 12.13 -12.24
N ALA A 31 -6.78 12.27 -12.00
CA ALA A 31 -7.32 13.08 -10.91
C ALA A 31 -8.75 12.65 -10.53
N VAL A 32 -9.17 13.02 -9.32
CA VAL A 32 -10.57 12.90 -8.88
C VAL A 32 -11.09 14.29 -8.52
N GLU A 33 -12.11 14.75 -9.25
CA GLU A 33 -12.73 16.05 -9.06
C GLU A 33 -14.23 15.88 -8.82
N ASN A 34 -14.78 16.60 -7.85
CA ASN A 34 -16.21 16.48 -7.48
C ASN A 34 -16.65 15.04 -7.18
N ARG A 35 -15.74 14.21 -6.63
CA ARG A 35 -15.93 12.77 -6.36
C ARG A 35 -16.16 11.92 -7.62
N GLU A 36 -15.70 12.37 -8.78
CA GLU A 36 -15.67 11.61 -10.03
C GLU A 36 -14.24 11.55 -10.59
N PRO A 37 -13.83 10.43 -11.21
CA PRO A 37 -12.57 10.37 -11.94
C PRO A 37 -12.65 11.30 -13.15
N THR A 38 -11.57 12.03 -13.43
CA THR A 38 -11.50 12.94 -14.59
C THR A 38 -11.26 12.21 -15.91
N ASP A 39 -10.70 11.00 -15.84
CA ASP A 39 -10.39 10.13 -16.98
C ASP A 39 -10.33 8.64 -16.56
N ASP A 40 -10.15 7.75 -17.53
CA ASP A 40 -9.82 6.34 -17.31
C ASP A 40 -8.53 6.03 -18.07
N ILE A 41 -7.48 5.67 -17.33
CA ILE A 41 -6.13 5.50 -17.89
C ILE A 41 -5.64 4.06 -17.72
N SER A 42 -5.09 3.50 -18.81
CA SER A 42 -4.35 2.23 -18.80
C SER A 42 -2.84 2.43 -18.89
N GLN A 43 -2.42 3.68 -19.13
CA GLN A 43 -1.02 4.09 -19.18
C GLN A 43 -0.84 5.44 -18.48
N ALA A 44 0.27 5.61 -17.78
CA ALA A 44 0.65 6.88 -17.19
C ALA A 44 2.12 7.22 -17.55
N PRO A 45 2.49 8.49 -17.75
CA PRO A 45 3.89 8.89 -17.91
C PRO A 45 4.73 8.57 -16.66
N VAL A 46 6.02 8.26 -16.81
CA VAL A 46 6.94 8.01 -15.68
C VAL A 46 7.14 9.20 -14.75
N ASP A 47 6.88 10.41 -15.24
CA ASP A 47 6.90 11.67 -14.49
C ASP A 47 5.54 12.04 -13.88
N THR A 48 4.55 11.13 -13.94
CA THR A 48 3.29 11.28 -13.21
C THR A 48 3.61 11.49 -11.73
N ALA A 49 3.16 12.62 -11.17
CA ALA A 49 3.41 12.95 -9.78
C ALA A 49 2.55 12.11 -8.83
N GLU A 50 1.26 11.98 -9.15
CA GLU A 50 0.28 11.26 -8.36
C GLU A 50 -0.62 10.40 -9.27
N LEU A 51 -0.89 9.17 -8.85
CA LEU A 51 -1.74 8.22 -9.54
C LEU A 51 -2.93 7.85 -8.65
N PHE A 52 -4.15 7.97 -9.16
CA PHE A 52 -5.37 7.69 -8.40
C PHE A 52 -6.00 6.39 -8.87
N PHE A 53 -6.65 5.70 -7.94
CA PHE A 53 -7.53 4.58 -8.23
C PHE A 53 -8.89 4.82 -7.58
N TYR A 54 -9.89 5.04 -8.42
CA TYR A 54 -11.27 5.36 -8.06
C TYR A 54 -12.12 4.09 -7.97
N THR A 55 -13.04 4.06 -7.01
CA THR A 55 -14.06 3.02 -6.88
C THR A 55 -15.44 3.59 -6.54
N GLU A 56 -16.45 3.02 -7.16
CA GLU A 56 -17.86 3.21 -6.85
C GLU A 56 -18.46 1.86 -6.50
N VAL A 57 -19.09 1.78 -5.34
CA VAL A 57 -19.69 0.55 -4.81
C VAL A 57 -21.16 0.75 -4.46
N HIS A 58 -21.91 -0.35 -4.57
CA HIS A 58 -23.29 -0.47 -4.13
C HIS A 58 -23.45 -1.51 -3.02
N ASP A 59 -24.51 -1.42 -2.22
CA ASP A 59 -24.91 -2.42 -1.21
C ASP A 59 -23.85 -2.70 -0.13
N GLY A 60 -23.04 -1.68 0.19
CA GLY A 60 -21.87 -1.79 1.06
C GLY A 60 -21.94 -1.01 2.37
N SER A 61 -23.10 -0.48 2.77
CA SER A 61 -23.20 0.35 3.98
C SER A 61 -22.55 -0.30 5.19
N ASP A 62 -21.77 0.50 5.94
CA ASP A 62 -21.08 0.09 7.16
C ASP A 62 -20.05 -1.04 6.97
N GLN A 63 -19.67 -1.34 5.72
CA GLN A 63 -18.58 -2.24 5.39
C GLN A 63 -17.29 -1.47 5.08
N THR A 64 -16.21 -2.22 4.97
CA THR A 64 -14.88 -1.69 4.65
C THR A 64 -14.41 -2.25 3.31
N LEU A 65 -13.90 -1.35 2.46
CA LEU A 65 -13.25 -1.66 1.20
C LEU A 65 -11.72 -1.55 1.36
N TYR A 66 -10.97 -2.40 0.67
CA TYR A 66 -9.52 -2.38 0.66
C TYR A 66 -8.99 -2.22 -0.76
N HIS A 67 -8.10 -1.25 -0.97
CA HIS A 67 -7.29 -1.15 -2.18
C HIS A 67 -5.89 -1.70 -1.89
N HIS A 68 -5.56 -2.85 -2.46
CA HIS A 68 -4.26 -3.49 -2.37
C HIS A 68 -3.39 -3.05 -3.53
N TRP A 69 -2.55 -2.04 -3.29
CA TRP A 69 -1.61 -1.54 -4.27
C TRP A 69 -0.41 -2.47 -4.39
N SER A 70 0.04 -2.70 -5.62
CA SER A 70 1.27 -3.41 -5.92
C SER A 70 2.02 -2.72 -7.05
N LEU A 71 3.34 -2.88 -7.04
CA LEU A 71 4.25 -2.37 -8.07
C LEU A 71 5.04 -3.55 -8.62
N ASN A 72 4.91 -3.81 -9.92
CA ASN A 72 5.55 -4.94 -10.61
C ASN A 72 5.25 -6.31 -9.96
N GLY A 73 4.01 -6.48 -9.47
CA GLY A 73 3.57 -7.70 -8.80
C GLY A 73 4.00 -7.82 -7.34
N GLU A 74 4.84 -6.92 -6.83
CA GLU A 74 5.22 -6.88 -5.42
C GLU A 74 4.21 -6.03 -4.64
N PRO A 75 3.61 -6.55 -3.55
CA PRO A 75 2.72 -5.78 -2.70
C PRO A 75 3.38 -4.49 -2.21
N PHE A 76 2.67 -3.37 -2.36
CA PHE A 76 3.15 -2.05 -1.99
C PHE A 76 2.46 -1.58 -0.70
N VAL A 77 1.14 -1.35 -0.72
CA VAL A 77 0.39 -0.96 0.47
C VAL A 77 -1.08 -1.37 0.37
N ASP A 78 -1.70 -1.64 1.51
CA ASP A 78 -3.13 -1.86 1.63
C ASP A 78 -3.78 -0.58 2.18
N VAL A 79 -4.75 -0.03 1.45
CA VAL A 79 -5.49 1.18 1.88
C VAL A 79 -6.89 0.78 2.31
N THR A 80 -7.24 1.10 3.55
CA THR A 80 -8.57 0.86 4.14
C THR A 80 -9.48 2.05 3.85
N LEU A 81 -10.67 1.79 3.31
CA LEU A 81 -11.65 2.79 2.91
C LEU A 81 -13.02 2.40 3.48
N GLU A 82 -13.54 3.19 4.42
CA GLU A 82 -14.86 2.95 5.01
C GLU A 82 -15.99 3.33 4.04
N ILE A 83 -17.03 2.51 3.98
CA ILE A 83 -18.23 2.73 3.16
C ILE A 83 -19.33 3.31 4.04
N GLY A 84 -19.67 4.59 3.82
CA GLY A 84 -20.64 5.31 4.65
C GLY A 84 -22.10 5.19 4.22
N SER A 85 -22.40 4.58 3.06
CA SER A 85 -23.77 4.34 2.59
C SER A 85 -23.83 3.32 1.46
N ASP A 86 -25.04 2.91 1.07
CA ASP A 86 -25.27 1.89 0.03
C ASP A 86 -24.85 2.37 -1.37
N PHE A 87 -24.67 3.67 -1.58
CA PHE A 87 -24.10 4.23 -2.80
C PHE A 87 -22.89 5.05 -2.39
N TRP A 88 -21.69 4.52 -2.62
CA TRP A 88 -20.48 5.15 -2.11
C TRP A 88 -19.40 5.24 -3.17
N ARG A 89 -18.77 6.41 -3.21
CA ARG A 89 -17.62 6.71 -4.07
C ARG A 89 -16.43 6.97 -3.19
N THR A 90 -15.33 6.30 -3.45
CA THR A 90 -14.09 6.46 -2.71
C THR A 90 -12.91 6.28 -3.67
N TRP A 91 -11.72 6.63 -3.21
CA TRP A 91 -10.50 6.47 -3.99
C TRP A 91 -9.31 6.36 -3.04
N SER A 92 -8.22 5.83 -3.57
CA SER A 92 -6.90 6.03 -2.98
C SER A 92 -5.92 6.48 -4.05
N SER A 93 -4.81 7.07 -3.63
CA SER A 93 -3.78 7.55 -4.55
C SER A 93 -2.39 7.11 -4.12
N LYS A 94 -1.42 7.34 -5.01
CA LYS A 94 0.00 7.16 -4.75
C LYS A 94 0.79 8.33 -5.30
N THR A 95 1.65 8.90 -4.48
CA THR A 95 2.73 9.79 -4.93
C THR A 95 3.81 8.93 -5.57
N LEU A 96 4.08 9.16 -6.85
CA LEU A 96 5.08 8.44 -7.64
C LEU A 96 6.43 9.17 -7.63
N THR A 97 6.42 10.47 -7.33
CA THR A 97 7.64 11.28 -7.18
C THR A 97 8.58 10.64 -6.16
N GLY A 98 9.87 10.53 -6.54
CA GLY A 98 10.88 9.93 -5.66
C GLY A 98 10.88 8.41 -5.59
N LEU A 99 9.89 7.72 -6.16
CA LEU A 99 9.88 6.26 -6.16
C LEU A 99 10.86 5.64 -7.18
N GLY A 100 11.53 6.43 -8.01
CA GLY A 100 12.45 5.91 -9.04
C GLY A 100 11.73 5.11 -10.12
N MET A 101 10.60 5.63 -10.60
CA MET A 101 9.76 4.99 -11.61
C MET A 101 10.49 4.90 -12.96
N LYS A 102 10.30 3.77 -13.66
CA LYS A 102 10.85 3.55 -15.01
C LYS A 102 9.76 3.13 -15.99
N ALA A 103 10.00 3.37 -17.28
CA ALA A 103 9.10 2.90 -18.32
C ALA A 103 9.01 1.37 -18.27
N GLY A 104 7.80 0.85 -18.36
CA GLY A 104 7.50 -0.57 -18.18
C GLY A 104 7.17 -0.98 -16.74
N ASP A 105 7.39 -0.13 -15.73
CA ASP A 105 6.85 -0.38 -14.40
C ASP A 105 5.32 -0.46 -14.47
N THR A 106 4.73 -1.39 -13.73
CA THR A 106 3.28 -1.60 -13.72
C THR A 106 2.76 -1.47 -12.30
N TRP A 107 1.85 -0.53 -12.10
CA TRP A 107 1.04 -0.43 -10.89
C TRP A 107 -0.21 -1.27 -11.05
N ALA A 108 -0.60 -1.96 -9.99
CA ALA A 108 -1.87 -2.68 -9.96
C ALA A 108 -2.57 -2.47 -8.62
N VAL A 109 -3.91 -2.46 -8.67
CA VAL A 109 -4.77 -2.44 -7.49
C VAL A 109 -5.68 -3.65 -7.53
N SER A 110 -5.63 -4.48 -6.49
CA SER A 110 -6.68 -5.46 -6.20
C SER A 110 -7.66 -4.84 -5.21
N VAL A 111 -8.95 -5.00 -5.46
CA VAL A 111 -10.02 -4.46 -4.62
C VAL A 111 -10.70 -5.61 -3.90
N THR A 112 -10.75 -5.53 -2.58
CA THR A 112 -11.44 -6.52 -1.74
C THR A 112 -12.35 -5.85 -0.70
N GLY A 113 -13.30 -6.59 -0.18
CA GLY A 113 -14.12 -6.22 0.98
C GLY A 113 -13.70 -7.01 2.23
N ALA A 114 -14.68 -7.38 3.06
CA ALA A 114 -14.45 -8.33 4.14
C ALA A 114 -13.85 -9.66 3.62
N GLN A 115 -13.31 -10.48 4.53
CA GLN A 115 -12.68 -11.76 4.17
C GLN A 115 -13.55 -12.51 3.14
N GLY A 116 -12.94 -13.01 2.06
CA GLY A 116 -13.63 -13.74 0.98
C GLY A 116 -14.40 -12.90 -0.04
N CYS A 117 -14.41 -11.57 0.08
CA CYS A 117 -14.98 -10.66 -0.91
C CYS A 117 -13.88 -10.10 -1.82
N GLU A 118 -13.61 -10.78 -2.93
CA GLU A 118 -12.72 -10.27 -3.99
C GLU A 118 -13.56 -9.59 -5.07
N LEU A 119 -13.29 -8.32 -5.36
CA LEU A 119 -14.14 -7.50 -6.23
C LEU A 119 -13.51 -7.27 -7.62
N GLY A 120 -12.17 -7.31 -7.71
CA GLY A 120 -11.47 -7.32 -8.99
C GLY A 120 -10.03 -6.82 -8.89
N GLN A 121 -9.37 -6.74 -10.05
CA GLN A 121 -8.00 -6.24 -10.15
C GLN A 121 -7.82 -5.38 -11.41
N TRP A 122 -7.07 -4.29 -11.27
CA TRP A 122 -6.76 -3.35 -12.35
C TRP A 122 -5.27 -3.10 -12.40
N GLN A 123 -4.77 -2.70 -13.56
CA GLN A 123 -3.38 -2.32 -13.75
C GLN A 123 -3.22 -1.10 -14.67
N VAL A 124 -2.15 -0.36 -14.47
CA VAL A 124 -1.69 0.75 -15.31
C VAL A 124 -0.19 0.63 -15.51
N SER A 125 0.26 0.77 -16.76
CA SER A 125 1.69 0.68 -17.09
C SER A 125 2.31 2.07 -17.26
N LEU A 126 3.50 2.26 -16.72
CA LEU A 126 4.25 3.49 -16.87
C LEU A 126 4.95 3.53 -18.23
N THR A 127 4.86 4.68 -18.89
CA THR A 127 5.41 4.93 -20.23
C THR A 127 6.40 6.09 -20.17
N THR A 128 7.32 6.17 -21.12
CA THR A 128 8.24 7.30 -21.23
C THR A 128 7.44 8.62 -21.28
N SER A 129 7.92 9.64 -20.57
CA SER A 129 7.32 10.97 -20.55
C SER A 129 7.06 11.48 -21.97
N GLY A 130 5.79 11.78 -22.28
CA GLY A 130 5.37 12.27 -23.60
C GLY A 130 4.33 11.45 -24.36
N LYS A 131 3.66 10.44 -23.75
CA LYS A 131 2.51 9.79 -24.40
C LYS A 131 1.50 9.19 -23.41
N ALA A 132 0.57 10.00 -22.92
CA ALA A 132 -0.73 9.48 -22.48
C ALA A 132 -1.54 9.19 -23.77
N THR A 133 -1.73 7.92 -24.11
CA THR A 133 -2.58 7.55 -25.24
C THR A 133 -3.94 7.18 -24.69
N ALA A 134 -4.93 8.06 -24.85
CA ALA A 134 -6.33 7.67 -24.73
C ALA A 134 -6.61 6.56 -25.76
N VAL A 135 -7.35 5.53 -25.34
CA VAL A 135 -7.75 4.41 -26.21
C VAL A 135 -8.61 4.98 -27.35
N PRO A 136 -8.29 4.76 -28.64
CA PRO A 136 -9.22 5.04 -29.71
C PRO A 136 -10.18 3.86 -29.87
N GLU A 137 -11.47 4.18 -29.90
CA GLU A 137 -12.55 3.28 -30.29
C GLU A 137 -12.28 2.59 -31.63
N THR A 138 -12.79 1.36 -31.73
CA THR A 138 -12.66 0.42 -32.84
C THR A 138 -13.28 0.93 -34.16
N ARG A 139 -12.56 0.73 -35.26
CA ARG A 139 -13.16 0.34 -36.55
C ARG A 139 -12.15 -0.40 -37.44
N ASN A 140 -12.48 -1.65 -37.76
CA ASN A 140 -11.87 -2.54 -38.76
C ASN A 140 -11.79 -1.83 -40.14
N THR A 141 -10.88 -2.07 -41.10
CA THR A 141 -10.29 -3.31 -41.67
C THR A 141 -9.14 -2.88 -42.66
N PRO A 142 -8.49 -3.74 -43.50
CA PRO A 142 -7.03 -3.93 -43.47
C PRO A 142 -6.27 -3.53 -44.78
N ALA A 143 -4.95 -3.80 -44.74
CA ALA A 143 -4.00 -3.96 -45.85
C ALA A 143 -3.20 -2.74 -46.31
N ALA A 144 -1.89 -2.77 -46.08
CA ALA A 144 -0.91 -3.05 -47.15
C ALA A 144 0.51 -3.12 -46.56
N ALA A 145 1.20 -4.21 -46.88
CA ALA A 145 2.61 -4.41 -46.61
C ALA A 145 3.46 -3.46 -47.45
N THR A 146 4.55 -2.92 -46.90
CA THR A 146 5.77 -2.71 -47.67
C THR A 146 6.99 -2.89 -46.79
N GLU A 147 7.83 -3.82 -47.24
CA GLU A 147 9.10 -4.25 -46.68
C GLU A 147 10.23 -3.23 -46.93
N ARG A 148 11.23 -3.30 -46.03
CA ARG A 148 12.68 -2.98 -46.20
C ARG A 148 13.14 -1.51 -46.26
N LYS A 149 13.95 -1.16 -45.26
CA LYS A 149 15.42 -1.14 -45.44
C LYS A 149 16.17 -1.18 -44.10
N ARG A 150 17.29 -1.91 -44.15
CA ARG A 150 18.19 -2.30 -43.07
C ARG A 150 19.36 -1.32 -42.98
N SER A 151 19.57 -0.72 -41.80
CA SER A 151 20.84 -0.33 -41.14
C SER A 151 21.77 0.71 -41.80
N PRO A 152 22.64 1.43 -41.04
CA PRO A 152 23.66 0.82 -40.20
C PRO A 152 23.67 1.23 -38.72
N ALA A 153 24.19 0.29 -37.94
CA ALA A 153 24.63 0.42 -36.57
C ALA A 153 25.57 1.63 -36.38
N GLN A 154 25.29 2.41 -35.34
CA GLN A 154 26.23 3.38 -34.80
C GLN A 154 26.79 2.80 -33.50
N ASN A 155 28.00 2.24 -33.61
CA ASN A 155 28.90 2.06 -32.48
C ASN A 155 29.22 3.46 -31.92
N ASN A 156 28.80 3.73 -30.69
CA ASN A 156 29.50 4.65 -29.78
C ASN A 156 30.03 3.75 -28.67
N THR A 157 31.29 3.29 -28.75
CA THR A 157 32.48 3.99 -28.26
C THR A 157 32.33 4.38 -26.78
N GLY A 158 33.12 3.71 -25.93
CA GLY A 158 32.99 3.72 -24.48
C GLY A 158 32.94 5.11 -23.87
N ASN A 159 32.06 5.25 -22.88
CA ASN A 159 32.02 6.39 -21.97
C ASN A 159 33.05 6.13 -20.84
N PRO A 160 33.85 7.12 -20.42
CA PRO A 160 34.90 6.94 -19.42
C PRO A 160 34.29 6.68 -18.05
N GLY A 161 34.99 5.92 -17.21
CA GLY A 161 34.52 5.39 -15.93
C GLY A 161 33.63 6.36 -15.15
N HIS A 162 32.35 6.02 -15.05
CA HIS A 162 31.51 6.52 -13.98
C HIS A 162 32.10 5.91 -12.70
N ASP A 163 32.61 6.75 -11.81
CA ASP A 163 33.01 6.28 -10.50
C ASP A 163 31.72 5.88 -9.77
N ASP A 164 31.37 4.59 -9.83
CA ASP A 164 30.16 4.03 -9.22
C ASP A 164 30.08 4.33 -7.70
N THR A 165 31.16 4.84 -7.11
CA THR A 165 31.24 5.23 -5.70
C THR A 165 30.91 6.71 -5.43
N ALA A 166 30.80 7.55 -6.45
CA ALA A 166 30.41 8.95 -6.30
C ALA A 166 28.95 9.08 -5.83
N PRO A 167 28.61 10.06 -4.97
CA PRO A 167 27.22 10.30 -4.59
C PRO A 167 26.35 10.64 -5.81
N VAL A 168 25.23 9.94 -5.95
CA VAL A 168 24.18 10.26 -6.93
C VAL A 168 23.07 11.08 -6.26
N ASP A 169 22.32 11.88 -7.02
CA ASP A 169 21.19 12.61 -6.45
C ASP A 169 20.02 11.65 -6.16
N LEU A 170 19.81 11.35 -4.87
CA LEU A 170 18.70 10.54 -4.36
C LEU A 170 17.72 11.36 -3.53
N SER A 171 17.75 12.69 -3.61
CA SER A 171 16.98 13.57 -2.72
C SER A 171 15.48 13.24 -2.74
N ALA A 172 14.91 13.01 -3.93
CA ALA A 172 13.51 12.63 -4.07
C ALA A 172 13.22 11.24 -3.49
N ASN A 173 14.15 10.28 -3.63
CA ASN A 173 14.00 8.94 -3.08
C ASN A 173 14.01 8.96 -1.55
N PHE A 174 14.94 9.70 -0.95
CA PHE A 174 14.98 9.88 0.50
C PHE A 174 13.70 10.52 1.01
N MET A 175 13.22 11.62 0.39
CA MET A 175 11.94 12.24 0.78
C MET A 175 10.77 11.25 0.76
N ALA A 176 10.65 10.44 -0.31
CA ALA A 176 9.57 9.46 -0.43
C ALA A 176 9.70 8.33 0.62
N ILE A 177 10.92 7.86 0.91
CA ILE A 177 11.18 6.85 1.94
C ILE A 177 10.81 7.42 3.32
N GLU A 178 11.24 8.64 3.64
CA GLU A 178 10.94 9.30 4.90
C GLU A 178 9.45 9.48 5.12
N GLU A 179 8.70 9.88 4.09
CA GLU A 179 7.24 10.00 4.15
C GLU A 179 6.58 8.65 4.47
N LEU A 180 6.99 7.58 3.79
CA LEU A 180 6.46 6.24 4.03
C LEU A 180 6.75 5.75 5.46
N LEU A 181 7.96 6.01 5.96
CA LEU A 181 8.36 5.64 7.33
C LEU A 181 7.61 6.45 8.38
N ASN A 182 7.40 7.75 8.14
CA ASN A 182 6.63 8.64 9.01
C ASN A 182 5.16 8.17 9.13
N LEU A 183 4.56 7.76 8.00
CA LEU A 183 3.22 7.17 7.96
C LEU A 183 3.16 5.76 8.57
N GLY A 184 4.30 5.12 8.79
CA GLY A 184 4.39 3.75 9.27
C GLY A 184 4.10 2.68 8.21
N ASP A 185 4.18 3.02 6.91
CA ASP A 185 4.03 2.08 5.81
C ASP A 185 5.32 1.26 5.61
N THR A 186 5.39 0.17 6.37
CA THR A 186 6.60 -0.65 6.39
C THR A 186 6.91 -1.39 5.09
N ARG A 187 5.86 -1.66 4.28
CA ARG A 187 6.01 -2.42 3.03
C ARG A 187 6.43 -1.48 1.91
N GLY A 188 5.75 -0.34 1.78
CA GLY A 188 6.10 0.71 0.84
C GLY A 188 7.55 1.18 1.05
N ALA A 189 7.91 1.48 2.29
CA ALA A 189 9.26 1.93 2.63
C ALA A 189 10.34 0.89 2.26
N ARG A 190 10.14 -0.40 2.58
CA ARG A 190 11.07 -1.48 2.20
C ARG A 190 11.28 -1.54 0.69
N SER A 191 10.19 -1.44 -0.07
CA SER A 191 10.23 -1.47 -1.54
C SER A 191 10.96 -0.24 -2.10
N ALA A 192 10.70 0.95 -1.56
CA ALA A 192 11.36 2.19 -1.95
C ALA A 192 12.87 2.18 -1.64
N ILE A 193 13.26 1.72 -0.45
CA ILE A 193 14.67 1.56 -0.06
C ILE A 193 15.40 0.60 -1.00
N LYS A 194 14.80 -0.56 -1.32
CA LYS A 194 15.38 -1.52 -2.28
C LYS A 194 15.67 -0.87 -3.63
N ARG A 195 14.79 0.01 -4.12
CA ARG A 195 15.00 0.73 -5.38
C ARG A 195 16.08 1.81 -5.25
N ALA A 196 16.08 2.58 -4.18
CA ALA A 196 17.11 3.59 -3.93
C ALA A 196 18.52 2.99 -3.86
N ARG A 197 18.67 1.81 -3.21
CA ARG A 197 19.95 1.06 -3.18
C ARG A 197 20.43 0.66 -4.58
N ALA A 198 19.52 0.39 -5.51
CA ALA A 198 19.87 0.01 -6.88
C ALA A 198 20.35 1.21 -7.73
N LEU A 199 20.20 2.43 -7.24
CA LEU A 199 20.58 3.66 -7.94
C LEU A 199 21.95 4.22 -7.51
N THR A 200 22.55 3.71 -6.42
CA THR A 200 23.81 4.23 -5.86
C THR A 200 24.78 3.12 -5.48
N GLY A 201 26.07 3.34 -5.74
CA GLY A 201 27.17 2.58 -5.14
C GLY A 201 27.92 3.35 -4.05
N ASN A 202 27.47 4.55 -3.69
CA ASN A 202 28.10 5.37 -2.67
C ASN A 202 27.89 4.78 -1.25
N ALA A 203 28.98 4.54 -0.54
CA ALA A 203 28.94 3.88 0.77
C ALA A 203 28.14 4.63 1.83
N GLN A 204 28.15 5.97 1.82
CA GLN A 204 27.42 6.77 2.81
C GLN A 204 25.91 6.70 2.57
N GLN A 205 25.48 6.84 1.31
CA GLN A 205 24.06 6.73 0.94
C GLN A 205 23.53 5.32 1.19
N LEU A 206 24.33 4.29 0.91
CA LEU A 206 23.97 2.91 1.23
C LEU A 206 23.84 2.69 2.74
N ALA A 207 24.75 3.22 3.56
CA ALA A 207 24.68 3.11 5.01
C ALA A 207 23.43 3.79 5.59
N GLU A 208 23.02 4.93 5.03
CA GLU A 208 21.79 5.62 5.42
C GLU A 208 20.53 4.82 5.06
N LEU A 209 20.46 4.31 3.83
CA LEU A 209 19.38 3.41 3.39
C LEU A 209 19.32 2.11 4.22
N ASP A 210 20.47 1.58 4.63
CA ASP A 210 20.56 0.41 5.51
C ASP A 210 20.04 0.70 6.91
N GLN A 211 20.34 1.87 7.45
CA GLN A 211 19.81 2.29 8.75
C GLN A 211 18.28 2.48 8.69
N MET A 212 17.76 3.10 7.63
CA MET A 212 16.32 3.25 7.42
C MET A 212 15.61 1.90 7.29
N ASP A 213 16.18 0.93 6.57
CA ASP A 213 15.62 -0.42 6.43
C ASP A 213 15.61 -1.18 7.76
N LYS A 214 16.66 -1.02 8.56
CA LYS A 214 16.75 -1.63 9.89
C LYS A 214 15.66 -1.08 10.82
N ASP A 215 15.49 0.23 10.88
CA ASP A 215 14.44 0.86 11.69
C ASP A 215 13.04 0.43 11.21
N ASN A 216 12.85 0.38 9.89
CA ASN A 216 11.62 -0.08 9.27
C ASN A 216 11.27 -1.54 9.61
N GLN A 217 12.25 -2.45 9.55
CA GLN A 217 12.07 -3.86 9.92
C GLN A 217 11.68 -4.00 11.39
N ALA A 218 12.35 -3.26 12.27
CA ALA A 218 12.07 -3.29 13.69
C ALA A 218 10.65 -2.78 14.00
N PHE A 219 10.19 -1.73 13.30
CA PHE A 219 8.81 -1.25 13.39
C PHE A 219 7.79 -2.24 12.81
N ALA A 220 8.13 -2.96 11.72
CA ALA A 220 7.27 -3.99 11.15
C ALA A 220 7.03 -5.15 12.11
N GLU A 221 8.05 -5.55 12.89
CA GLU A 221 7.92 -6.56 13.95
C GLU A 221 6.99 -6.10 15.06
N LEU A 222 7.09 -4.84 15.51
CA LEU A 222 6.13 -4.25 16.45
C LEU A 222 4.69 -4.34 15.91
N ASN A 223 4.49 -3.93 14.66
CA ASN A 223 3.17 -3.99 14.02
C ASN A 223 2.64 -5.43 13.92
N GLN A 224 3.52 -6.42 13.74
CA GLN A 224 3.14 -7.83 13.74
C GLN A 224 2.63 -8.28 15.12
N LEU A 225 3.31 -7.92 16.21
CA LEU A 225 2.87 -8.26 17.57
C LEU A 225 1.50 -7.64 17.88
N ILE A 226 1.27 -6.39 17.47
CA ILE A 226 -0.02 -5.72 17.62
C ILE A 226 -1.12 -6.45 16.85
N ARG A 227 -0.88 -6.83 15.59
CA ARG A 227 -1.85 -7.60 14.79
C ARG A 227 -2.17 -8.97 15.39
N GLN A 228 -1.18 -9.61 15.99
CA GLN A 228 -1.33 -10.89 16.69
C GLN A 228 -2.02 -10.74 18.07
N ARG A 229 -2.30 -9.50 18.49
CA ARG A 229 -2.86 -9.16 19.81
C ARG A 229 -1.96 -9.56 20.99
N ASP A 230 -0.68 -9.77 20.75
CA ASP A 230 0.31 -9.96 21.82
C ASP A 230 0.72 -8.60 22.39
N ILE A 231 -0.19 -8.01 23.18
CA ILE A 231 -0.02 -6.68 23.76
C ILE A 231 1.20 -6.60 24.71
N PRO A 232 1.48 -7.60 25.57
CA PRO A 232 2.68 -7.59 26.40
C PRO A 232 3.97 -7.54 25.58
N ALA A 233 4.12 -8.41 24.57
CA ALA A 233 5.31 -8.41 23.73
C ALA A 233 5.42 -7.13 22.91
N ALA A 234 4.30 -6.62 22.36
CA ALA A 234 4.27 -5.37 21.62
C ALA A 234 4.75 -4.19 22.47
N ARG A 235 4.38 -4.12 23.76
CA ARG A 235 4.85 -3.06 24.67
C ARG A 235 6.33 -3.16 24.97
N GLN A 236 6.83 -4.36 25.23
CA GLN A 236 8.26 -4.57 25.45
C GLN A 236 9.05 -4.12 24.21
N LYS A 237 8.64 -4.59 23.02
CA LYS A 237 9.26 -4.21 21.76
C LYS A 237 9.21 -2.70 21.55
N LEU A 238 8.08 -2.04 21.81
CA LEU A 238 7.97 -0.60 21.68
C LEU A 238 8.94 0.14 22.60
N GLN A 239 9.08 -0.28 23.86
CA GLN A 239 10.03 0.33 24.80
C GLN A 239 11.48 0.19 24.31
N GLU A 240 11.85 -1.00 23.83
CA GLU A 240 13.15 -1.24 23.21
C GLU A 240 13.40 -0.31 22.01
N LEU A 241 12.40 -0.14 21.14
CA LEU A 241 12.49 0.75 19.97
C LEU A 241 12.55 2.23 20.35
N MET A 242 11.80 2.69 21.35
CA MET A 242 11.85 4.09 21.79
C MET A 242 13.19 4.48 22.43
N VAL A 243 13.97 3.50 22.89
CA VAL A 243 15.33 3.72 23.41
C VAL A 243 16.37 3.63 22.29
N SER A 244 16.21 2.69 21.36
CA SER A 244 17.21 2.39 20.33
C SER A 244 17.07 3.20 19.04
N VAL A 245 15.85 3.63 18.69
CA VAL A 245 15.57 4.46 17.52
C VAL A 245 15.60 5.93 17.94
N PRO A 246 16.48 6.76 17.37
CA PRO A 246 16.60 8.15 17.79
C PRO A 246 15.44 9.00 17.28
N ALA A 247 15.22 10.17 17.89
CA ALA A 247 14.06 11.02 17.61
C ALA A 247 14.06 11.60 16.18
N GLU A 248 15.25 11.74 15.59
CA GLU A 248 15.46 12.16 14.21
C GLU A 248 15.20 11.04 13.18
N SER A 249 15.01 9.80 13.61
CA SER A 249 14.67 8.71 12.68
C SER A 249 13.30 8.98 12.04
N PRO A 250 13.15 8.82 10.71
CA PRO A 250 11.86 8.99 10.04
C PRO A 250 10.74 8.06 10.54
N VAL A 251 11.10 6.94 11.18
CA VAL A 251 10.15 5.98 11.78
C VAL A 251 9.60 6.46 13.13
N TYR A 252 10.28 7.41 13.78
CA TYR A 252 9.97 7.84 15.14
C TYR A 252 8.52 8.35 15.34
N PRO A 253 7.93 9.15 14.44
CA PRO A 253 6.53 9.56 14.56
C PRO A 253 5.55 8.37 14.56
N ALA A 254 5.80 7.37 13.71
CA ALA A 254 5.00 6.16 13.65
C ALA A 254 5.09 5.35 14.96
N LEU A 255 6.29 5.28 15.57
CA LEU A 255 6.50 4.70 16.91
C LEU A 255 5.69 5.43 17.99
N GLN A 256 5.69 6.76 17.99
CA GLN A 256 4.88 7.55 18.91
C GLN A 256 3.37 7.29 18.73
N GLY A 257 2.93 7.14 17.47
CA GLY A 257 1.55 6.73 17.16
C GLY A 257 1.20 5.38 17.77
N ARG A 258 2.09 4.38 17.68
CA ARG A 258 1.89 3.06 18.30
C ARG A 258 1.90 3.13 19.83
N HIS A 259 2.71 4.00 20.43
CA HIS A 259 2.72 4.24 21.87
C HIS A 259 1.34 4.66 22.38
N LYS A 260 0.78 5.71 21.77
CA LYS A 260 -0.57 6.21 22.11
C LYS A 260 -1.63 5.12 21.96
N LEU A 261 -1.57 4.33 20.88
CA LEU A 261 -2.50 3.23 20.65
C LEU A 261 -2.43 2.17 21.75
N LEU A 262 -1.23 1.73 22.14
CA LEU A 262 -1.04 0.70 23.16
C LEU A 262 -1.46 1.16 24.57
N ASP A 263 -1.36 2.47 24.84
CA ASP A 263 -1.86 3.09 26.06
C ASP A 263 -3.39 3.15 26.06
N GLN A 264 -4.03 3.56 24.96
CA GLN A 264 -5.49 3.55 24.83
C GLN A 264 -6.09 2.16 24.99
N LEU A 265 -5.45 1.14 24.38
CA LEU A 265 -5.86 -0.26 24.55
C LEU A 265 -5.78 -0.71 26.03
N ASN A 266 -4.86 -0.13 26.81
CA ASN A 266 -4.73 -0.40 28.24
C ASN A 266 -5.90 0.19 29.04
N GLU A 267 -6.24 1.45 28.75
CA GLU A 267 -7.31 2.18 29.43
C GLU A 267 -8.66 1.52 29.18
N MET A 268 -8.94 1.13 27.93
CA MET A 268 -10.15 0.39 27.58
C MET A 268 -10.24 -0.96 28.31
N ASN A 269 -9.13 -1.70 28.40
CA ASN A 269 -9.13 -3.00 29.07
C ASN A 269 -9.35 -2.86 30.59
N ARG A 270 -8.78 -1.82 31.22
CA ARG A 270 -9.04 -1.50 32.64
C ARG A 270 -10.48 -1.06 32.88
N GLY A 271 -11.05 -0.25 31.99
CA GLY A 271 -12.46 0.15 32.06
C GLY A 271 -13.42 -1.05 31.97
N SER A 272 -13.17 -1.95 31.03
CA SER A 272 -13.93 -3.21 30.88
C SER A 272 -13.83 -4.11 32.10
N ALA A 273 -12.62 -4.27 32.67
CA ALA A 273 -12.41 -5.06 33.88
C ALA A 273 -13.11 -4.45 35.10
N ALA A 274 -13.10 -3.12 35.25
CA ALA A 274 -13.80 -2.42 36.32
C ALA A 274 -15.33 -2.55 36.20
N LEU A 275 -15.87 -2.48 34.98
CA LEU A 275 -17.31 -2.71 34.70
C LEU A 275 -17.72 -4.16 34.98
N GLN A 276 -16.90 -5.14 34.61
CA GLN A 276 -17.14 -6.54 34.92
C GLN A 276 -17.07 -6.82 36.43
N ALA A 277 -16.11 -6.22 37.15
CA ALA A 277 -16.01 -6.35 38.60
C ALA A 277 -17.20 -5.70 39.34
N ALA A 278 -17.72 -4.59 38.82
CA ALA A 278 -18.92 -3.94 39.36
C ALA A 278 -20.24 -4.67 39.04
N SER A 279 -20.21 -5.63 38.11
CA SER A 279 -21.38 -6.42 37.68
C SER A 279 -21.41 -7.83 38.29
N ALA A 280 -20.40 -8.20 39.07
CA ALA A 280 -20.36 -9.45 39.81
C ALA A 280 -21.16 -9.30 41.14
N PRO A 281 -22.10 -10.22 41.44
CA PRO A 281 -22.99 -10.13 42.60
C PRO A 281 -22.31 -10.34 43.95
#